data_AF-A0A4Y2B4J8-F1
#
_entry.id   AF-A0A4Y2B4J8-F1
#
_cell.length_a   1.000
_cell.length_b   1.000
_cell.length_c   1.000
_cell.angle_alpha   90.00
_cell.angle_beta   90.00
_cell.angle_gamma   90.00
#
_symmetry.space_group_name_H-M   'P 1'
#
loop_
_entity.id
_entity.type
_entity.pdbx_description
1 polymer ?
#
loop_
_entity_poly.entity_id
_entity_poly.type
_entity_poly.pdbx_seq_one_letter_code
_entity_poly.pdbx_strand_id
1 'polypeptide(L)'
;MLSFSCRHHVYDLVLKAVFEVKIKQVTTSPDIPLFKKLKVNWKNIDPTKIQCYRETVELFRTVTELENLLACYRAELKTVMVRDDYRELIELSIVFLSEDAEKKFKIRPPGAMHQARWMARAIYFLKLSLFSSQLKLNTKDQEALLDVCLFIVTIYVKPWLQCIWQLKHPTRICTF
;
A
#
# COMPACT_ATOMS: atom_id res chain seq x y z
N MET A 1 21.61 -23.94 -10.73
CA MET A 1 20.25 -23.84 -11.30
C MET A 1 19.49 -22.83 -10.44
N LEU A 2 19.44 -21.56 -10.86
CA LEU A 2 18.78 -20.47 -10.11
C LEU A 2 17.27 -20.76 -10.11
N SER A 3 16.75 -21.22 -8.97
CA SER A 3 15.31 -21.37 -8.76
C SER A 3 14.64 -20.02 -9.05
N PHE A 4 13.63 -20.03 -9.92
CA PHE A 4 12.74 -18.89 -10.18
C PHE A 4 12.41 -18.20 -8.85
N SER A 5 12.99 -17.03 -8.59
CA SER A 5 12.58 -16.21 -7.46
C SER A 5 11.08 -16.05 -7.58
N CYS A 6 10.32 -16.51 -6.59
CA CYS A 6 8.86 -16.58 -6.67
C CYS A 6 8.32 -15.22 -7.15
N ARG A 7 7.27 -15.19 -7.99
CA ARG A 7 6.78 -13.93 -8.59
C ARG A 7 6.56 -12.81 -7.56
N HIS A 8 6.20 -13.16 -6.32
CA HIS A 8 6.19 -12.25 -5.15
C HIS A 8 7.51 -11.53 -4.89
N HIS A 9 8.63 -12.26 -4.93
CA HIS A 9 9.96 -11.71 -4.72
C HIS A 9 10.30 -10.66 -5.76
N VAL A 10 9.87 -10.85 -7.02
CA VAL A 10 10.05 -9.84 -8.07
C VAL A 10 9.34 -8.54 -7.70
N TYR A 11 8.08 -8.61 -7.27
CA TYR A 11 7.34 -7.41 -6.85
C TYR A 11 7.90 -6.77 -5.58
N ASP A 12 8.44 -7.56 -4.65
CA ASP A 12 9.16 -7.04 -3.48
C ASP A 12 10.44 -6.29 -3.89
N LEU A 13 11.19 -6.79 -4.87
CA LEU A 13 12.37 -6.10 -5.42
C LEU A 13 11.99 -4.81 -6.16
N VAL A 14 10.89 -4.80 -6.90
CA VAL A 14 10.41 -3.58 -7.57
C VAL A 14 9.98 -2.53 -6.54
N LEU A 15 9.21 -2.93 -5.52
CA LEU A 15 8.82 -2.02 -4.43
C LEU A 15 10.04 -1.48 -3.69
N LYS A 16 11.07 -2.32 -3.48
CA LYS A 16 12.36 -1.91 -2.93
C LYS A 16 13.03 -0.83 -3.78
N ALA A 17 13.13 -1.05 -5.08
CA ALA A 17 13.78 -0.09 -5.98
C ALA A 17 13.06 1.26 -5.99
N VAL A 18 11.73 1.25 -6.08
CA VAL A 18 10.92 2.50 -6.01
C VAL A 18 11.15 3.22 -4.68
N PHE A 19 11.16 2.49 -3.57
CA PHE A 19 11.41 3.05 -2.25
C PHE A 19 12.81 3.67 -2.14
N GLU A 20 13.86 2.97 -2.60
CA GLU A 20 15.24 3.46 -2.54
C GLU A 20 15.47 4.71 -3.40
N VAL A 21 14.77 4.82 -4.53
CA VAL A 21 14.83 5.99 -5.42
C VAL A 21 14.11 7.19 -4.80
N LYS A 22 12.94 6.98 -4.19
CA LYS A 22 12.08 8.09 -3.71
C LYS A 22 12.42 8.53 -2.29
N ILE A 23 12.73 7.60 -1.41
CA ILE A 23 12.99 7.87 0.01
C ILE A 23 14.49 7.86 0.25
N LYS A 24 15.12 9.04 0.16
CA LYS A 24 16.57 9.21 0.36
C LYS A 24 17.08 8.82 1.76
N GLN A 25 16.17 8.62 2.71
CA GLN A 25 16.48 8.27 4.10
C GLN A 25 16.57 6.74 4.33
N VAL A 26 17.04 5.96 3.36
CA VAL A 26 17.34 4.54 3.58
C VAL A 26 18.58 4.43 4.46
N THR A 27 18.37 4.65 5.76
CA THR A 27 19.42 4.44 6.75
C THR A 27 19.62 2.94 6.90
N THR A 28 20.85 2.53 7.18
CA THR A 28 21.23 1.17 7.62
C THR A 28 20.60 0.80 8.97
N SER A 29 19.79 1.69 9.56
CA SER A 29 19.05 1.52 10.80
C SER A 29 17.87 0.56 10.61
N PRO A 30 17.57 -0.29 11.62
CA PRO A 30 16.40 -1.16 11.59
C PRO A 30 15.06 -0.40 11.55
N ASP A 31 15.04 0.90 11.88
CA ASP A 31 13.83 1.73 11.85
C ASP A 31 13.94 2.92 10.88
N ILE A 32 12.98 3.02 9.96
CA ILE A 32 12.81 4.19 9.07
C ILE A 32 12.18 5.35 9.89
N PRO A 33 12.79 6.55 9.92
CA PRO A 33 12.31 7.67 10.75
C PRO A 33 10.83 8.02 10.57
N LEU A 34 10.34 8.01 9.32
CA LEU A 34 8.93 8.27 9.01
C LEU A 34 8.00 7.24 9.68
N PHE A 35 8.37 5.97 9.66
CA PHE A 35 7.58 4.89 10.26
C PHE A 35 7.57 4.98 11.79
N LYS A 36 8.71 5.34 12.38
CA LYS A 36 8.83 5.60 13.81
C LYS A 36 7.93 6.78 14.22
N LYS A 37 7.90 7.86 13.43
CA LYS A 37 7.03 9.02 13.66
C LYS A 37 5.56 8.63 13.70
N LEU A 38 5.08 7.84 12.73
CA LEU A 38 3.72 7.31 12.72
C LEU A 38 3.42 6.48 13.99
N LYS A 39 4.33 5.57 14.34
CA LYS A 39 4.14 4.64 15.48
C LYS A 39 4.07 5.38 16.82
N VAL A 40 4.95 6.36 17.03
CA VAL A 40 4.98 7.18 18.25
C VAL A 40 3.75 8.08 18.35
N ASN A 41 3.35 8.71 17.24
CA ASN A 41 2.24 9.66 17.24
C ASN A 41 0.86 8.99 17.15
N TRP A 42 0.77 7.67 16.94
CA TRP A 42 -0.48 6.96 16.68
C TRP A 42 -1.59 7.27 17.70
N LYS A 43 -1.25 7.38 18.99
CA LYS A 43 -2.23 7.68 20.06
C LYS A 43 -2.92 9.04 19.90
N ASN A 44 -2.30 9.96 19.16
CA ASN A 44 -2.78 11.32 18.92
C ASN A 44 -3.41 11.49 17.53
N ILE A 45 -3.44 10.42 16.72
CA ILE A 45 -4.05 10.45 15.39
C ILE A 45 -5.53 10.15 15.53
N ASP A 46 -6.35 11.01 14.92
CA ASP A 46 -7.77 10.76 14.74
C ASP A 46 -7.96 9.89 13.48
N PRO A 47 -8.37 8.61 13.63
CA PRO A 47 -8.53 7.69 12.51
C PRO A 47 -9.68 8.08 11.57
N THR A 48 -10.54 9.02 11.96
CA THR A 48 -11.64 9.51 11.11
C THR A 48 -11.19 10.63 10.15
N LYS A 49 -10.10 11.33 10.50
CA LYS A 49 -9.54 12.45 9.72
C LYS A 49 -8.52 11.94 8.70
N ILE A 50 -9.06 11.23 7.71
CA ILE A 50 -8.30 10.65 6.60
C ILE A 50 -8.21 11.65 5.45
N GLN A 51 -7.00 11.82 4.91
CA GLN A 51 -6.76 12.62 3.71
C GLN A 51 -7.30 11.90 2.46
N CYS A 52 -8.05 12.63 1.64
CA CYS A 52 -8.53 12.16 0.35
C CYS A 52 -7.47 12.40 -0.73
N TYR A 53 -7.22 11.40 -1.58
CA TYR A 53 -6.27 11.47 -2.68
C TYR A 53 -6.91 11.24 -4.05
N ARG A 54 -8.23 11.09 -4.14
CA ARG A 54 -8.92 10.78 -5.40
C ARG A 54 -8.53 11.74 -6.52
N GLU A 55 -8.72 13.05 -6.31
CA GLU A 55 -8.43 14.08 -7.30
C GLU A 55 -6.95 14.03 -7.74
N THR A 56 -6.05 13.77 -6.81
CA THR A 56 -4.61 13.62 -7.11
C THR A 56 -4.35 12.40 -7.99
N VAL A 57 -5.02 11.28 -7.75
CA VAL A 57 -4.86 10.06 -8.53
C VAL A 57 -5.42 10.24 -9.95
N GLU A 58 -6.51 10.98 -10.12
CA GLU A 58 -7.14 11.28 -11.41
C GLU A 58 -6.25 12.09 -12.35
N LEU A 59 -5.23 12.78 -11.82
CA LEU A 59 -4.19 13.42 -12.64
C LEU A 59 -3.30 12.41 -13.38
N PHE A 60 -3.23 11.16 -12.91
CA PHE A 60 -2.32 10.13 -13.43
C PHE A 60 -3.03 8.92 -14.04
N ARG A 61 -4.34 8.76 -13.81
CA ARG A 61 -5.16 7.63 -14.24
C ARG A 61 -6.55 8.12 -14.60
N THR A 62 -7.15 7.48 -15.60
CA THR A 62 -8.54 7.75 -15.97
C THR A 62 -9.51 7.27 -14.90
N VAL A 63 -10.66 7.93 -14.75
CA VAL A 63 -11.73 7.50 -13.85
C VAL A 63 -12.11 6.03 -14.08
N THR A 64 -12.18 5.60 -15.35
CA THR A 64 -12.46 4.21 -15.72
C THR A 64 -11.42 3.22 -15.19
N GLU A 65 -10.13 3.54 -15.27
CA GLU A 65 -9.08 2.69 -14.70
C GLU A 65 -9.19 2.59 -13.18
N LEU A 66 -9.55 3.67 -12.50
CA LEU A 66 -9.74 3.70 -11.05
C LEU A 66 -10.92 2.87 -10.61
N GLU A 67 -12.07 3.00 -11.28
CA GLU A 67 -13.24 2.20 -10.97
C GLU A 67 -13.00 0.70 -11.23
N ASN A 68 -12.29 0.35 -12.30
CA ASN A 68 -11.90 -1.03 -12.57
C ASN A 68 -10.97 -1.59 -11.48
N LEU A 69 -10.05 -0.76 -10.98
CA LEU A 69 -9.11 -1.13 -9.92
C LEU A 69 -9.82 -1.32 -8.58
N LEU A 70 -10.72 -0.40 -8.22
CA LEU A 70 -11.59 -0.50 -7.05
C LEU A 70 -12.48 -1.74 -7.12
N ALA A 71 -13.07 -2.03 -8.30
CA ALA A 71 -13.86 -3.25 -8.51
C ALA A 71 -13.03 -4.51 -8.28
N CYS A 72 -11.79 -4.56 -8.77
CA CYS A 72 -10.86 -5.66 -8.49
C CYS A 72 -10.65 -5.81 -6.98
N TYR A 73 -10.29 -4.75 -6.27
CA TYR A 73 -10.01 -4.79 -4.83
C TYR A 73 -11.22 -5.20 -3.98
N ARG A 74 -12.40 -4.68 -4.31
CA ARG A 74 -13.64 -5.10 -3.64
C ARG A 74 -13.96 -6.58 -3.89
N ALA A 75 -13.65 -7.13 -5.07
CA ALA A 75 -13.81 -8.55 -5.35
C ALA A 75 -12.83 -9.41 -4.53
N GLU A 76 -11.58 -8.98 -4.42
CA GLU A 76 -10.55 -9.65 -3.61
C GLU A 76 -10.94 -9.75 -2.13
N LEU A 77 -11.54 -8.70 -1.55
CA LEU A 77 -11.99 -8.71 -0.15
C LEU A 77 -13.08 -9.74 0.17
N LYS A 78 -13.87 -10.14 -0.84
CA LYS A 78 -14.93 -11.15 -0.70
C LYS A 78 -14.39 -12.58 -0.68
N THR A 79 -13.12 -12.78 -1.03
CA THR A 79 -12.52 -14.12 -1.02
C THR A 79 -12.33 -14.60 0.44
N VAL A 80 -12.75 -15.85 0.71
CA VAL A 80 -12.91 -16.39 2.08
C VAL A 80 -11.56 -16.51 2.83
N MET A 81 -10.43 -16.55 2.12
CA MET A 81 -9.10 -16.89 2.67
C MET A 81 -8.06 -15.76 2.51
N VAL A 82 -8.48 -14.49 2.61
CA VAL A 82 -7.53 -13.35 2.66
C VAL A 82 -6.91 -13.26 4.04
N ARG A 83 -5.58 -13.38 4.12
CA ARG A 83 -4.81 -13.15 5.34
C ARG A 83 -5.01 -11.72 5.82
N ASP A 84 -5.01 -11.51 7.14
CA ASP A 84 -5.35 -10.21 7.76
C ASP A 84 -4.51 -9.01 7.27
N ASP A 85 -3.22 -9.23 7.04
CA ASP A 85 -2.28 -8.24 6.51
C ASP A 85 -2.57 -7.91 5.03
N TYR A 86 -3.00 -8.88 4.23
CA TYR A 86 -3.38 -8.69 2.83
C TYR A 86 -4.70 -7.92 2.75
N ARG A 87 -5.64 -8.26 3.63
CA ARG A 87 -6.90 -7.54 3.79
C ARG A 87 -6.63 -6.07 4.11
N GLU A 88 -5.76 -5.80 5.07
CA GLU A 88 -5.38 -4.44 5.44
C GLU A 88 -4.75 -3.67 4.28
N LEU A 89 -3.86 -4.28 3.49
CA LEU A 89 -3.29 -3.65 2.30
C LEU A 89 -4.37 -3.27 1.29
N ILE A 90 -5.35 -4.15 1.04
CA ILE A 90 -6.44 -3.91 0.10
C ILE A 90 -7.38 -2.82 0.61
N GLU A 91 -7.79 -2.88 1.88
CA GLU A 91 -8.66 -1.89 2.51
C GLU A 91 -8.03 -0.49 2.46
N LEU A 92 -6.75 -0.37 2.79
CA LEU A 92 -6.02 0.90 2.70
C LEU A 92 -5.92 1.41 1.25
N SER A 93 -5.74 0.51 0.28
CA SER A 93 -5.69 0.87 -1.14
C SER A 93 -7.03 1.39 -1.62
N ILE A 94 -8.13 0.76 -1.20
CA ILE A 94 -9.49 1.23 -1.50
C ILE A 94 -9.75 2.60 -0.87
N VAL A 95 -9.42 2.79 0.41
CA VAL A 95 -9.58 4.09 1.09
C VAL A 95 -8.78 5.19 0.38
N PHE A 96 -7.57 4.88 -0.07
CA PHE A 96 -6.72 5.84 -0.79
C PHE A 96 -7.30 6.26 -2.16
N LEU A 97 -7.92 5.31 -2.87
CA LEU A 97 -8.49 5.54 -4.20
C LEU A 97 -9.94 6.06 -4.19
N SER A 98 -10.63 6.01 -3.05
CA SER A 98 -12.06 6.37 -2.94
C SER A 98 -12.26 7.83 -2.55
N GLU A 99 -13.40 8.40 -2.95
CA GLU A 99 -13.73 9.82 -2.69
C GLU A 99 -14.09 10.11 -1.23
N ASP A 100 -14.97 9.31 -0.61
CA ASP A 100 -15.37 9.56 0.79
C ASP A 100 -16.16 8.41 1.45
N ALA A 101 -16.97 7.68 0.66
CA ALA A 101 -17.99 6.75 1.18
C ALA A 101 -17.45 5.47 1.84
N GLU A 102 -16.16 5.15 1.69
CA GLU A 102 -15.53 3.92 2.19
C GLU A 102 -14.63 4.12 3.42
N LYS A 103 -14.70 5.29 4.07
CA LYS A 103 -14.10 5.54 5.41
C LYS A 103 -14.67 4.65 6.53
N LYS A 104 -15.53 3.68 6.20
CA LYS A 104 -16.07 2.67 7.11
C LYS A 104 -15.02 1.65 7.58
N PHE A 105 -13.90 1.51 6.87
CA PHE A 105 -12.83 0.60 7.29
C PHE A 105 -12.14 1.12 8.56
N LYS A 106 -12.15 0.32 9.62
CA LYS A 106 -11.44 0.62 10.86
C LYS A 106 -9.94 0.42 10.63
N ILE A 107 -9.22 1.52 10.35
CA ILE A 107 -7.76 1.47 10.17
C ILE A 107 -7.12 0.97 11.47
N ARG A 108 -6.40 -0.15 11.37
CA ARG A 108 -5.72 -0.79 12.50
C ARG A 108 -4.48 0.02 12.90
N PRO A 109 -4.02 -0.06 14.16
CA PRO A 109 -2.74 0.51 14.56
C PRO A 109 -1.56 -0.04 13.73
N PRO A 110 -0.47 0.72 13.55
CA PRO A 110 0.75 0.22 12.93
C PRO A 110 1.27 -1.01 13.68
N GLY A 111 1.41 -2.13 12.95
CA GLY A 111 1.89 -3.39 13.52
C GLY A 111 3.40 -3.42 13.77
N ALA A 112 3.96 -4.61 14.02
CA ALA A 112 5.40 -4.77 14.05
C ALA A 112 5.97 -4.66 12.61
N MET A 113 6.95 -3.77 12.42
CA MET A 113 7.65 -3.64 11.14
C MET A 113 9.04 -4.30 11.26
N HIS A 114 9.35 -5.19 10.32
CA HIS A 114 10.68 -5.76 10.14
C HIS A 114 11.17 -5.39 8.74
N GLN A 115 12.45 -5.03 8.60
CA GLN A 115 13.03 -4.51 7.35
C GLN A 115 12.80 -5.45 6.16
N ALA A 116 12.82 -6.76 6.35
CA ALA A 116 12.66 -7.76 5.28
C ALA A 116 11.23 -7.93 4.74
N ARG A 117 10.20 -7.31 5.34
CA ARG A 117 8.80 -7.49 4.92
C ARG A 117 8.32 -6.29 4.11
N TRP A 118 8.51 -6.35 2.79
CA TRP A 118 8.20 -5.23 1.87
C TRP A 118 6.73 -4.84 1.85
N MET A 119 5.81 -5.80 1.88
CA MET A 119 4.38 -5.52 2.02
C MET A 119 4.03 -4.74 3.31
N ALA A 120 4.69 -5.03 4.44
CA ALA A 120 4.48 -4.26 5.66
C ALA A 120 4.90 -2.79 5.48
N ARG A 121 5.97 -2.53 4.70
CA ARG A 121 6.35 -1.16 4.34
C ARG A 121 5.28 -0.49 3.49
N ALA A 122 4.67 -1.20 2.54
CA ALA A 122 3.58 -0.67 1.73
C ALA A 122 2.39 -0.23 2.59
N ILE A 123 1.97 -1.06 3.56
CA ILE A 123 0.92 -0.72 4.54
C ILE A 123 1.30 0.55 5.32
N TYR A 124 2.55 0.65 5.77
CA TYR A 124 3.05 1.83 6.48
C TYR A 124 3.02 3.09 5.62
N PHE A 125 3.40 3.01 4.34
CA PHE A 125 3.32 4.13 3.40
C PHE A 125 1.88 4.62 3.22
N LEU A 126 0.95 3.69 3.00
CA LEU A 126 -0.46 4.05 2.86
C LEU A 126 -1.01 4.71 4.13
N LYS A 127 -0.70 4.19 5.32
CA LYS A 127 -1.11 4.85 6.57
C LYS A 127 -0.48 6.23 6.74
N LEU A 128 0.79 6.36 6.38
CA LEU A 128 1.49 7.64 6.45
C LEU A 128 0.85 8.71 5.55
N SER A 129 0.47 8.35 4.32
CA SER A 129 -0.18 9.28 3.41
C SER A 129 -1.57 9.66 3.91
N LEU A 130 -2.39 8.67 4.27
CA LEU A 130 -3.74 8.89 4.79
C LEU A 130 -3.79 9.79 6.04
N PHE A 131 -2.76 9.78 6.87
CA PHE A 131 -2.65 10.64 8.08
C PHE A 131 -1.61 11.74 7.96
N SER A 132 -1.15 12.07 6.74
CA SER A 132 -0.01 12.97 6.56
C SER A 132 -0.27 14.39 7.09
N SER A 133 -1.52 14.86 6.98
CA SER A 133 -1.99 16.14 7.51
C SER A 133 -1.85 16.25 9.05
N GLN A 134 -1.95 15.14 9.76
CA GLN A 134 -1.84 15.06 11.22
C GLN A 134 -0.38 14.87 11.68
N LEU A 135 0.50 14.42 10.80
CA LEU A 135 1.88 14.03 11.12
C LEU A 135 2.92 15.13 10.88
N LYS A 136 2.52 16.32 10.41
CA LYS A 136 3.42 17.46 10.12
C LYS A 136 4.68 17.00 9.38
N LEU A 137 4.49 16.37 8.22
CA LEU A 137 5.59 15.96 7.34
C LEU A 137 6.10 17.18 6.55
N ASN A 138 7.39 17.17 6.16
CA ASN A 138 7.89 18.21 5.26
C ASN A 138 7.39 17.95 3.82
N THR A 139 7.36 18.99 3.00
CA THR A 139 6.80 18.92 1.63
C THR A 139 7.51 17.88 0.75
N LYS A 140 8.85 17.77 0.84
CA LYS A 140 9.63 16.80 0.06
C LYS A 140 9.29 15.35 0.42
N ASP A 141 9.16 15.06 1.71
CA ASP A 141 8.76 13.74 2.21
C ASP A 141 7.31 13.45 1.85
N GLN A 142 6.42 14.45 1.80
CA GLN A 142 5.03 14.29 1.35
C GLN A 142 4.93 13.93 -0.14
N GLU A 143 5.69 14.61 -1.00
CA GLU A 143 5.75 14.30 -2.44
C GLU A 143 6.30 12.89 -2.68
N ALA A 144 7.42 12.54 -2.05
CA ALA A 144 8.01 11.21 -2.17
C ALA A 144 7.08 10.11 -1.63
N LEU A 145 6.39 10.39 -0.52
CA LEU A 145 5.38 9.51 0.06
C LEU A 145 4.20 9.28 -0.90
N LEU A 146 3.72 10.35 -1.55
CA LEU A 146 2.62 10.27 -2.51
C LEU A 146 3.03 9.45 -3.74
N ASP A 147 4.21 9.68 -4.30
CA ASP A 147 4.74 8.89 -5.44
C ASP A 147 4.78 7.40 -5.14
N VAL A 148 5.28 7.04 -3.95
CA VAL A 148 5.36 5.64 -3.51
C VAL A 148 3.95 5.07 -3.31
N CYS A 149 3.02 5.83 -2.71
CA CYS A 149 1.64 5.39 -2.53
C CYS A 149 0.92 5.18 -3.86
N LEU A 150 1.06 6.10 -4.82
CA LEU A 150 0.51 5.98 -6.17
C LEU A 150 1.03 4.73 -6.86
N PHE A 151 2.34 4.46 -6.78
CA PHE A 151 2.92 3.22 -7.28
C PHE A 151 2.31 1.98 -6.59
N ILE A 152 2.20 2.01 -5.26
CA ILE A 152 1.65 0.88 -4.48
C ILE A 152 0.23 0.56 -4.96
N VAL A 153 -0.67 1.55 -4.92
CA VAL A 153 -2.08 1.33 -5.20
C VAL A 153 -2.36 1.11 -6.67
N THR A 154 -1.63 1.71 -7.61
CA THR A 154 -1.96 1.57 -9.04
C THR A 154 -1.20 0.45 -9.75
N ILE A 155 0.00 0.09 -9.29
CA ILE A 155 0.91 -0.82 -10.02
C ILE A 155 1.25 -2.07 -9.20
N TYR A 156 1.48 -1.95 -7.89
CA TYR A 156 1.98 -3.07 -7.07
C TYR A 156 0.89 -4.03 -6.59
N VAL A 157 -0.18 -3.53 -5.97
CA VAL A 157 -1.13 -4.36 -5.19
C VAL A 157 -1.83 -5.40 -6.06
N LYS A 158 -2.36 -5.01 -7.23
CA LYS A 158 -3.11 -5.92 -8.11
C LYS A 158 -2.28 -7.14 -8.56
N PRO A 159 -1.12 -6.97 -9.22
CA PRO A 159 -0.34 -8.13 -9.66
C PRO A 159 0.30 -8.90 -8.51
N TRP A 160 0.63 -8.23 -7.39
CA TRP A 160 1.12 -8.91 -6.20
C TRP A 160 0.07 -9.87 -5.62
N LEU A 161 -1.20 -9.46 -5.55
CA LEU A 161 -2.32 -10.35 -5.14
C LEU A 161 -2.48 -11.52 -6.10
N GLN A 162 -2.45 -11.27 -7.42
CA GLN A 162 -2.56 -12.32 -8.43
C GLN A 162 -1.46 -13.39 -8.27
N CYS A 163 -0.24 -12.99 -7.93
CA CYS A 163 0.84 -13.94 -7.66
C CYS A 163 0.52 -14.89 -6.50
N ILE A 164 -0.17 -14.40 -5.45
CA ILE A 164 -0.50 -15.20 -4.26
C ILE A 164 -1.50 -16.28 -4.65
N TRP A 165 -2.51 -15.90 -5.42
CA TRP A 165 -3.58 -16.80 -5.83
C TRP A 165 -3.08 -17.89 -6.77
N GLN A 166 -2.17 -17.55 -7.69
CA GLN A 166 -1.55 -18.53 -8.60
C GLN A 166 -0.74 -19.60 -7.83
N LEU A 167 -0.13 -19.24 -6.70
CA LEU A 167 0.55 -20.23 -5.84
C LEU A 167 -0.43 -21.13 -5.07
N LYS A 168 -1.61 -20.62 -4.71
CA LYS A 168 -2.63 -21.36 -3.96
C LYS A 168 -3.57 -22.18 -4.85
N HIS A 169 -3.77 -21.75 -6.11
CA HIS A 169 -4.67 -22.36 -7.08
C HIS A 169 -4.04 -22.32 -8.49
N PRO A 170 -3.15 -23.27 -8.82
CA PRO A 170 -2.38 -23.28 -10.08
C PRO A 170 -3.22 -23.31 -11.37
N THR A 171 -4.51 -23.63 -11.27
CA THR A 171 -5.41 -23.84 -12.41
C THR A 171 -6.22 -22.60 -12.82
N ARG A 172 -6.17 -21.49 -12.07
CA ARG A 172 -6.84 -20.24 -12.47
C ARG A 172 -5.90 -19.37 -13.30
N ILE A 173 -5.58 -19.80 -14.52
CA ILE A 173 -4.91 -18.94 -15.50
C ILE A 173 -5.90 -17.84 -15.90
N CYS A 174 -5.68 -16.60 -15.47
CA CYS A 174 -6.41 -15.45 -16.02
C CYS A 174 -5.91 -15.24 -17.45
N THR A 175 -6.78 -15.48 -18.42
CA THR A 175 -6.60 -14.99 -19.80
C THR A 175 -6.54 -13.46 -19.79
N PHE A 176 -5.55 -12.93 -20.51
CA PHE A 176 -5.32 -11.50 -20.72
C PHE A 176 -6.49 -10.83 -21.46
#